data_AF-A0A1I3TH72-F1
#
_entry.id   AF-A0A1I3TH72-F1
#
_cell.length_a   1.000
_cell.length_b   1.000
_cell.length_c   1.000
_cell.angle_alpha   90.00
_cell.angle_beta   90.00
_cell.angle_gamma   90.00
#
_symmetry.space_group_name_H-M   'P 1'
#
loop_
_entity.id
_entity.type
_entity.pdbx_description
1 polymer ?
#
loop_
_entity_poly.entity_id
_entity_poly.type
_entity_poly.pdbx_seq_one_letter_code
_entity_poly.pdbx_strand_id
1 'polypeptide(L)'
;MVFSKLEQLSLQVEGGVGLAGDVQNFLEQLQHINGGISEMLEAVVARQQEFENRLAIRRQLQEVFGSGNEMPAGARRMYVEDQLAFYRQLIGEMLAFFTGSEHGRCVSFSLTVEELLFFIRLLLEEKVMDAGALKPIFLFLSRHARTAGSGTLSYESLRKKYSGVQLGAKRRVGELLLRLVQRAERHITDK
;
A
#
# COMPACT_ATOMS: atom_id res chain seq x y z
N MET A 1 -4.69 -2.22 -10.89
CA MET A 1 -5.98 -2.89 -11.01
C MET A 1 -6.91 -2.41 -9.89
N VAL A 2 -6.59 -2.66 -8.61
CA VAL A 2 -7.44 -2.22 -7.49
C VAL A 2 -7.46 -0.70 -7.33
N PHE A 3 -6.30 -0.05 -7.20
CA PHE A 3 -6.25 1.41 -7.04
C PHE A 3 -6.75 2.17 -8.28
N SER A 4 -6.43 1.67 -9.49
CA SER A 4 -6.93 2.26 -10.74
C SER A 4 -8.45 2.14 -10.87
N LYS A 5 -9.05 1.02 -10.43
CA LYS A 5 -10.52 0.85 -10.43
C LYS A 5 -11.17 1.73 -9.37
N LEU A 6 -10.54 1.90 -8.19
CA LEU A 6 -10.98 2.86 -7.17
C LEU A 6 -10.93 4.32 -7.65
N GLU A 7 -9.86 4.71 -8.34
CA GLU A 7 -9.70 6.06 -8.90
C GLU A 7 -10.75 6.35 -9.99
N GLN A 8 -11.00 5.39 -10.88
CA GLN A 8 -12.07 5.48 -11.88
C GLN A 8 -13.46 5.58 -11.24
N LEU A 9 -13.73 4.81 -10.19
CA LEU A 9 -14.99 4.89 -9.44
C LEU A 9 -15.13 6.23 -8.70
N SER A 10 -14.03 6.78 -8.15
CA SER A 10 -14.04 8.11 -7.51
C SER A 10 -14.42 9.22 -8.49
N LEU A 11 -13.82 9.20 -9.69
CA LEU A 11 -14.13 10.17 -10.76
C LEU A 11 -15.59 10.06 -11.24
N GLN A 12 -16.16 8.85 -11.26
CA GLN A 12 -17.57 8.63 -11.59
C GLN A 12 -18.52 9.17 -10.51
N VAL A 13 -18.12 9.09 -9.24
CA VAL A 13 -18.89 9.67 -8.11
C VAL A 13 -18.87 11.20 -8.17
N GLU A 14 -17.74 11.81 -8.53
CA GLU A 14 -17.58 13.28 -8.58
C GLU A 14 -18.31 13.93 -9.78
N GLY A 15 -18.45 13.21 -10.90
CA GLY A 15 -19.11 13.72 -12.11
C GLY A 15 -20.64 13.74 -12.10
N GLY A 16 -21.30 13.15 -11.10
CA GLY A 16 -22.75 12.88 -11.08
C GLY A 16 -23.66 13.99 -10.54
N VAL A 17 -23.15 15.20 -10.26
CA VAL A 17 -23.94 16.27 -9.61
C VAL A 17 -24.58 17.20 -10.67
N GLY A 18 -25.70 16.76 -11.27
CA GLY A 18 -26.58 17.55 -12.14
C GLY A 18 -28.05 17.41 -11.74
N LEU A 19 -28.78 18.53 -11.63
CA LEU A 19 -30.10 18.62 -10.98
C LEU A 19 -31.29 18.31 -11.91
N ALA A 20 -32.19 17.48 -11.37
CA ALA A 20 -33.65 17.42 -11.60
C ALA A 20 -34.23 16.61 -12.79
N GLY A 21 -33.44 16.14 -13.76
CA GLY A 21 -33.87 15.09 -14.72
C GLY A 21 -33.48 13.67 -14.33
N ASP A 22 -32.66 13.55 -13.27
CA ASP A 22 -31.57 12.57 -13.23
C ASP A 22 -31.67 11.55 -12.09
N VAL A 23 -32.82 11.36 -11.43
CA VAL A 23 -32.91 10.36 -10.34
C VAL A 23 -32.70 8.95 -10.87
N GLN A 24 -33.30 8.62 -12.02
CA GLN A 24 -33.13 7.30 -12.63
C GLN A 24 -31.69 7.09 -13.15
N ASN A 25 -31.13 8.10 -13.83
CA ASN A 25 -29.73 8.08 -14.28
C ASN A 25 -28.75 7.97 -13.12
N PHE A 26 -29.01 8.69 -12.02
CA PHE A 26 -28.21 8.64 -10.80
C PHE A 26 -28.31 7.27 -10.11
N LEU A 27 -29.51 6.67 -10.04
CA LEU A 27 -29.69 5.32 -9.51
C LEU A 27 -28.95 4.27 -10.36
N GLU A 28 -28.96 4.39 -11.69
CA GLU A 28 -28.20 3.53 -12.59
C GLU A 28 -26.69 3.70 -12.42
N GLN A 29 -26.21 4.95 -12.25
CA GLN A 29 -24.81 5.24 -11.92
C GLN A 29 -24.40 4.63 -10.57
N LEU A 30 -25.25 4.75 -9.53
CA LEU A 30 -25.01 4.13 -8.22
C LEU A 30 -24.98 2.60 -8.32
N GLN A 31 -25.87 1.99 -9.10
CA GLN A 31 -25.86 0.54 -9.34
C GLN A 31 -24.56 0.10 -10.04
N HIS A 32 -24.12 0.85 -11.05
CA HIS A 32 -22.87 0.57 -11.75
C HIS A 32 -21.65 0.69 -10.81
N ILE A 33 -21.60 1.74 -9.98
CA ILE A 33 -20.55 1.93 -8.97
C ILE A 33 -20.56 0.78 -7.96
N ASN A 34 -21.72 0.40 -7.44
CA ASN A 34 -21.87 -0.71 -6.50
C ASN A 34 -21.46 -2.06 -7.10
N GLY A 35 -21.79 -2.31 -8.37
CA GLY A 35 -21.34 -3.48 -9.12
C GLY A 35 -19.82 -3.49 -9.25
N GLY A 36 -19.22 -2.37 -9.67
CA GLY A 36 -17.77 -2.23 -9.80
C GLY A 36 -17.00 -2.43 -8.49
N ILE A 37 -17.55 -1.94 -7.36
CA ILE A 37 -17.00 -2.17 -6.02
C ILE A 37 -17.10 -3.65 -5.65
N SER A 38 -18.26 -4.28 -5.86
CA SER A 38 -18.48 -5.69 -5.55
C SER A 38 -17.50 -6.60 -6.29
N GLU A 39 -17.36 -6.41 -7.61
CA GLU A 39 -16.39 -7.15 -8.44
C GLU A 39 -14.94 -6.96 -7.97
N MET A 40 -14.58 -5.74 -7.57
CA MET A 40 -13.24 -5.46 -7.08
C MET A 40 -12.97 -6.17 -5.74
N LEU A 41 -13.96 -6.17 -4.83
CA LEU A 41 -13.86 -6.89 -3.57
C LEU A 41 -13.74 -8.39 -3.79
N GLU A 42 -14.54 -8.96 -4.70
CA GLU A 42 -14.45 -10.37 -5.07
C GLU A 42 -13.07 -10.73 -5.64
N ALA A 43 -12.52 -9.89 -6.52
CA ALA A 43 -11.19 -10.09 -7.07
C ALA A 43 -10.09 -10.04 -5.99
N VAL A 44 -10.20 -9.12 -5.02
CA VAL A 44 -9.27 -9.04 -3.88
C VAL A 44 -9.36 -10.28 -3.01
N VAL A 45 -10.58 -10.73 -2.67
CA VAL A 45 -10.80 -11.94 -1.86
C VAL A 45 -10.26 -13.17 -2.56
N ALA A 46 -10.55 -13.35 -3.85
CA ALA A 46 -10.04 -14.48 -4.63
C ALA A 46 -8.50 -14.49 -4.66
N ARG A 47 -7.88 -13.33 -4.86
CA ARG A 47 -6.42 -13.21 -4.90
C ARG A 47 -5.79 -13.42 -3.52
N GLN A 48 -6.43 -12.94 -2.46
CA GLN A 48 -6.01 -13.21 -1.08
C GLN A 48 -6.02 -14.71 -0.80
N GLN A 49 -7.11 -15.41 -1.14
CA GLN A 49 -7.23 -16.85 -0.92
C GLN A 49 -6.14 -17.64 -1.66
N GLU A 50 -5.80 -17.23 -2.88
CA GLU A 50 -4.71 -17.82 -3.64
C GLU A 50 -3.35 -17.67 -2.93
N PHE A 51 -3.05 -16.46 -2.44
CA PHE A 51 -1.80 -16.22 -1.70
C PHE A 51 -1.74 -17.00 -0.39
N GLU A 52 -2.84 -17.08 0.35
CA GLU A 52 -2.94 -17.88 1.57
C GLU A 52 -2.69 -19.38 1.30
N ASN A 53 -3.31 -19.92 0.25
CA ASN A 53 -3.11 -21.32 -0.14
C ASN A 53 -1.64 -21.61 -0.48
N ARG A 54 -0.98 -20.72 -1.24
CA ARG A 54 0.44 -20.85 -1.59
C ARG A 54 1.33 -20.79 -0.34
N LEU A 55 1.04 -19.90 0.60
CA LEU A 55 1.77 -19.81 1.87
C LEU A 55 1.56 -21.07 2.75
N ALA A 56 0.35 -21.61 2.77
CA ALA A 56 0.04 -22.84 3.51
C ALA A 56 0.83 -24.04 2.96
N ILE A 57 0.83 -24.23 1.64
CA ILE A 57 1.63 -25.27 0.98
C ILE A 57 3.12 -25.07 1.28
N ARG A 58 3.59 -23.82 1.25
CA ARG A 58 5.00 -23.53 1.53
C ARG A 58 5.39 -23.85 2.97
N ARG A 59 4.49 -23.58 3.93
CA ARG A 59 4.68 -23.96 5.33
C ARG A 59 4.75 -25.47 5.50
N GLN A 60 3.85 -26.23 4.89
CA GLN A 60 3.89 -27.69 4.93
C GLN A 60 5.22 -28.23 4.38
N LEU A 61 5.70 -27.66 3.28
CA LEU A 61 6.99 -28.02 2.71
C LEU A 61 8.15 -27.73 3.69
N GLN A 62 8.11 -26.59 4.39
CA GLN A 62 9.08 -26.26 5.44
C GLN A 62 9.04 -27.22 6.63
N GLU A 63 7.86 -27.68 7.03
CA GLU A 63 7.70 -28.66 8.11
C GLU A 63 8.26 -30.03 7.72
N VAL A 64 8.04 -30.47 6.48
CA VAL A 64 8.62 -31.72 5.92
C VAL A 64 10.15 -31.65 5.89
N PHE A 65 10.72 -30.49 5.53
CA PHE A 65 12.18 -30.33 5.49
C PHE A 65 12.81 -30.02 6.86
N GLY A 66 12.04 -29.47 7.80
CA GLY A 66 12.47 -29.16 9.16
C GLY A 66 12.38 -30.34 10.13
N SER A 67 11.62 -31.39 9.79
CA SER A 67 11.34 -32.54 10.67
C SER A 67 12.43 -33.61 10.74
N GLY A 68 13.68 -33.29 10.37
CA GLY A 68 14.85 -34.03 10.86
C GLY A 68 15.57 -34.96 9.88
N ASN A 69 15.36 -34.84 8.57
CA ASN A 69 16.22 -35.54 7.62
C ASN A 69 17.57 -34.82 7.45
N GLU A 70 18.68 -35.55 7.64
CA GLU A 70 20.01 -35.07 7.29
C GLU A 70 20.08 -34.80 5.79
N MET A 71 20.01 -33.52 5.43
CA MET A 71 20.05 -33.11 4.04
C MET A 71 21.51 -32.83 3.63
N PRO A 72 21.98 -33.37 2.49
CA PRO A 72 23.27 -33.00 1.94
C PRO A 72 23.41 -31.48 1.79
N ALA A 73 24.60 -30.95 2.05
CA ALA A 73 24.85 -29.50 2.06
C ALA A 73 24.42 -28.79 0.75
N GLY A 74 24.60 -29.45 -0.40
CA GLY A 74 24.15 -28.94 -1.70
C GLY A 74 22.63 -28.82 -1.80
N ALA A 75 21.90 -29.85 -1.38
CA ALA A 75 20.43 -29.85 -1.37
C ALA A 75 19.88 -28.80 -0.40
N ARG A 76 20.52 -28.61 0.76
CA ARG A 76 20.15 -27.55 1.72
C ARG A 76 20.29 -26.15 1.11
N ARG A 77 21.38 -25.89 0.38
CA ARG A 77 21.59 -24.59 -0.28
C ARG A 77 20.53 -24.34 -1.34
N MET A 78 20.29 -25.30 -2.22
CA MET A 78 19.25 -25.20 -3.26
C MET A 78 17.87 -24.96 -2.67
N TYR A 79 17.54 -25.67 -1.58
CA TYR A 79 16.29 -25.47 -0.87
C TYR A 79 16.14 -24.03 -0.35
N VAL A 80 17.16 -23.48 0.30
CA VAL A 80 17.11 -22.10 0.82
C VAL A 80 16.97 -21.08 -0.32
N GLU A 81 17.68 -21.27 -1.43
CA GLU A 81 17.57 -20.41 -2.61
C GLU A 81 16.15 -20.44 -3.20
N ASP A 82 15.55 -21.63 -3.30
CA ASP A 82 14.16 -21.81 -3.71
C ASP A 82 13.19 -21.10 -2.75
N GLN A 83 13.38 -21.20 -1.43
CA GLN A 83 12.58 -20.47 -0.43
C GLN A 83 12.62 -18.97 -0.67
N LEU A 84 13.82 -18.41 -0.82
CA LEU A 84 14.01 -16.98 -1.04
C LEU A 84 13.41 -16.53 -2.38
N ALA A 85 13.59 -17.31 -3.44
CA ALA A 85 13.02 -17.01 -4.76
C ALA A 85 11.48 -16.98 -4.70
N PHE A 86 10.86 -17.97 -4.07
CA PHE A 86 9.42 -18.03 -3.87
C PHE A 86 8.88 -16.79 -3.15
N TYR A 87 9.47 -16.41 -2.01
CA TYR A 87 8.97 -15.25 -1.25
C TYR A 87 9.16 -13.93 -1.99
N ARG A 88 10.29 -13.77 -2.70
CA ARG A 88 10.52 -12.59 -3.54
C ARG A 88 9.48 -12.48 -4.65
N GLN A 89 9.19 -13.60 -5.33
CA GLN A 89 8.18 -13.65 -6.37
C GLN A 89 6.78 -13.37 -5.82
N LEU A 90 6.40 -14.03 -4.72
CA LEU A 90 5.10 -13.85 -4.09
C LEU A 90 4.87 -12.39 -3.66
N ILE A 91 5.86 -11.76 -3.02
CA ILE A 91 5.81 -10.35 -2.65
C ILE A 91 5.68 -9.47 -3.91
N GLY A 92 6.45 -9.76 -4.96
CA GLY A 92 6.38 -9.04 -6.23
C GLY A 92 4.98 -9.11 -6.86
N GLU A 93 4.37 -10.28 -6.89
CA GLU A 93 3.02 -10.49 -7.43
C GLU A 93 1.94 -9.80 -6.58
N MET A 94 2.06 -9.84 -5.25
CA MET A 94 1.17 -9.10 -4.35
C MET A 94 1.26 -7.60 -4.64
N LEU A 95 2.47 -7.06 -4.71
CA LEU A 95 2.70 -5.64 -5.00
C LEU A 95 2.11 -5.27 -6.36
N ALA A 96 2.39 -6.03 -7.42
CA ALA A 96 1.89 -5.76 -8.76
C ALA A 96 0.35 -5.75 -8.83
N PHE A 97 -0.31 -6.70 -8.13
CA PHE A 97 -1.77 -6.76 -8.05
C PHE A 97 -2.36 -5.49 -7.42
N PHE A 98 -1.81 -5.06 -6.28
CA PHE A 98 -2.28 -3.87 -5.59
C PHE A 98 -1.94 -2.59 -6.37
N THR A 99 -0.69 -2.40 -6.79
CA THR A 99 -0.21 -1.16 -7.43
C THR A 99 -0.69 -1.00 -8.87
N GLY A 100 -1.16 -2.05 -9.53
CA GLY A 100 -1.73 -1.93 -10.87
C GLY A 100 -0.74 -1.41 -11.91
N SER A 101 0.38 -2.12 -12.05
CA SER A 101 1.60 -1.73 -12.76
C SER A 101 1.49 -1.40 -14.26
N GLU A 102 0.33 -1.01 -14.76
CA GLU A 102 0.17 -0.43 -16.10
C GLU A 102 -0.03 1.11 -16.08
N HIS A 103 -0.49 1.75 -14.99
CA HIS A 103 -0.90 3.17 -15.06
C HIS A 103 -0.40 4.11 -13.95
N GLY A 104 0.54 3.71 -13.09
CA GLY A 104 1.04 4.62 -12.07
C GLY A 104 2.42 4.24 -11.53
N ARG A 105 3.37 5.17 -11.62
CA ARG A 105 4.67 5.06 -10.95
C ARG A 105 4.46 5.25 -9.44
N CYS A 106 4.09 4.20 -8.73
CA CYS A 106 4.09 4.22 -7.27
C CYS A 106 5.55 4.27 -6.79
N VAL A 107 5.90 5.31 -6.04
CA VAL A 107 7.20 5.36 -5.36
C VAL A 107 7.04 4.76 -3.97
N SER A 108 7.65 3.61 -3.74
CA SER A 108 7.69 2.97 -2.42
C SER A 108 8.81 3.59 -1.58
N PHE A 109 8.45 4.14 -0.42
CA PHE A 109 9.43 4.59 0.58
C PHE A 109 9.26 3.77 1.85
N SER A 110 10.38 3.35 2.44
CA SER A 110 10.39 2.82 3.81
C SER A 110 10.46 3.99 4.78
N LEU A 111 9.30 4.44 5.26
CA LEU A 111 9.18 5.47 6.29
C LEU A 111 8.65 4.84 7.57
N THR A 112 9.19 5.26 8.71
CA THR A 112 8.54 5.05 10.00
C THR A 112 7.21 5.80 10.03
N VAL A 113 6.30 5.42 10.93
CA VAL A 113 5.01 6.11 11.10
C VAL A 113 5.18 7.60 11.36
N GLU A 114 6.20 7.95 12.12
CA GLU A 114 6.56 9.34 12.46
C GLU A 114 7.02 10.13 11.23
N GLU A 115 7.89 9.54 10.42
CA GLU A 115 8.32 10.12 9.15
C GLU A 115 7.17 10.24 8.15
N LEU A 116 6.30 9.23 8.08
CA LEU A 116 5.13 9.26 7.22
C LEU A 116 4.14 10.34 7.62
N LEU A 117 3.83 10.48 8.92
CA LEU A 117 2.97 11.54 9.43
C LEU A 117 3.54 12.93 9.14
N PHE A 118 4.85 13.10 9.31
CA PHE A 118 5.51 14.36 8.96
C PHE A 118 5.48 14.61 7.45
N PHE A 119 5.68 13.59 6.62
CA PHE A 119 5.59 13.71 5.17
C PHE A 119 4.17 14.10 4.71
N ILE A 120 3.13 13.45 5.24
CA ILE A 120 1.73 13.80 4.98
C ILE A 120 1.46 15.26 5.35
N ARG A 121 2.00 15.72 6.49
CA ARG A 121 1.88 17.12 6.90
C ARG A 121 2.47 18.08 5.88
N LEU A 122 3.66 17.79 5.34
CA LEU A 122 4.26 18.61 4.27
C LEU A 122 3.38 18.62 3.01
N LEU A 123 2.82 17.47 2.62
CA LEU A 123 1.92 17.41 1.46
C LEU A 123 0.64 18.24 1.65
N LEU A 124 0.10 18.28 2.88
CA LEU A 124 -1.04 19.15 3.22
C LEU A 124 -0.66 20.63 3.23
N GLU A 125 0.50 20.98 3.81
CA GLU A 125 1.01 22.35 3.87
C GLU A 125 1.28 22.91 2.45
N GLU A 126 1.82 22.08 1.56
CA GLU A 126 2.06 22.40 0.15
C GLU A 126 0.82 22.21 -0.75
N LYS A 127 -0.35 21.90 -0.18
CA LYS A 127 -1.62 21.69 -0.90
C LYS A 127 -1.55 20.63 -2.00
N VAL A 128 -0.64 19.67 -1.87
CA VAL A 128 -0.59 18.46 -2.71
C VAL A 128 -1.72 17.50 -2.34
N MET A 129 -2.25 17.63 -1.12
CA MET A 129 -3.34 16.83 -0.58
C MET A 129 -4.35 17.73 0.14
N ASP A 130 -5.63 17.31 0.14
CA ASP A 130 -6.68 17.98 0.91
C ASP A 130 -6.72 17.53 2.37
N ALA A 131 -7.09 18.45 3.27
CA ALA A 131 -7.25 18.16 4.69
C ALA A 131 -8.28 17.05 4.98
N GLY A 132 -9.25 16.84 4.08
CA GLY A 132 -10.23 15.75 4.14
C GLY A 132 -9.61 14.35 4.07
N ALA A 133 -8.42 14.21 3.48
CA ALA A 133 -7.72 12.94 3.36
C ALA A 133 -7.06 12.47 4.67
N LEU A 134 -6.89 13.36 5.67
CA LEU A 134 -6.14 13.05 6.89
C LEU A 134 -6.81 11.97 7.76
N LYS A 135 -8.15 12.01 7.89
CA LYS A 135 -8.92 11.04 8.68
C LYS A 135 -8.85 9.62 8.07
N PRO A 136 -9.09 9.43 6.76
CA PRO A 136 -8.84 8.14 6.09
C PRO A 136 -7.42 7.62 6.31
N ILE A 137 -6.41 8.49 6.21
CA ILE A 137 -5.01 8.11 6.40
C ILE A 137 -4.73 7.65 7.84
N PHE A 138 -5.25 8.36 8.85
CA PHE A 138 -5.09 7.93 10.25
C PHE A 138 -5.80 6.59 10.52
N LEU A 139 -6.99 6.38 9.95
CA LEU A 139 -7.68 5.10 10.04
C LEU A 139 -6.87 3.97 9.41
N PHE A 140 -6.30 4.21 8.22
CA PHE A 140 -5.41 3.26 7.54
C PHE A 140 -4.18 2.93 8.40
N LEU A 141 -3.47 3.95 8.90
CA LEU A 141 -2.28 3.74 9.73
C LEU A 141 -2.62 3.04 11.04
N SER A 142 -3.77 3.32 11.64
CA SER A 142 -4.15 2.66 12.89
C SER A 142 -4.38 1.15 12.72
N ARG A 143 -4.84 0.72 11.54
CA ARG A 143 -5.10 -0.69 11.22
C ARG A 143 -3.85 -1.45 10.76
N HIS A 144 -2.93 -0.76 10.08
CA HIS A 144 -1.85 -1.43 9.36
C HIS A 144 -0.44 -1.11 9.87
N ALA A 145 -0.24 0.01 10.58
CA ALA A 145 1.04 0.32 11.17
C ALA A 145 1.25 -0.44 12.49
N ARG A 146 2.37 -1.16 12.57
CA ARG A 146 2.82 -1.87 13.78
C ARG A 146 4.08 -1.24 14.30
N THR A 147 4.23 -1.16 15.62
CA THR A 147 5.50 -0.80 16.27
C THR A 147 6.28 -2.07 16.61
N ALA A 148 7.59 -1.94 16.79
CA ALA A 148 8.49 -3.07 17.08
C ALA A 148 8.28 -3.72 18.47
N GLY A 149 7.39 -3.18 19.32
CA GLY A 149 7.23 -3.64 20.70
C GLY A 149 5.83 -3.53 21.32
N SER A 150 4.82 -3.03 20.59
CA SER A 150 3.43 -2.99 21.06
C SER A 150 2.47 -3.12 19.88
N GLY A 151 1.21 -3.46 20.14
CA GLY A 151 0.19 -3.68 19.10
C GLY A 151 -0.08 -2.46 18.20
N THR A 152 -1.12 -2.59 17.37
CA THR A 152 -1.60 -1.54 16.46
C THR A 152 -1.67 -0.16 17.12
N LEU A 153 -1.15 0.87 16.47
CA LEU A 153 -1.23 2.25 16.96
C LEU A 153 -2.69 2.73 16.95
N SER A 154 -3.19 3.24 18.07
CA SER A 154 -4.54 3.79 18.11
C SER A 154 -4.65 5.10 17.33
N TYR A 155 -5.86 5.40 16.84
CA TYR A 155 -6.17 6.66 16.15
C TYR A 155 -5.77 7.89 16.97
N GLU A 156 -6.09 7.90 18.27
CA GLU A 156 -5.72 9.00 19.17
C GLU A 156 -4.19 9.12 19.36
N SER A 157 -3.46 8.01 19.34
CA SER A 157 -1.99 8.04 19.40
C SER A 157 -1.39 8.66 18.15
N LEU A 158 -1.94 8.34 16.96
CA LEU A 158 -1.53 8.93 15.69
C LEU A 158 -1.83 10.43 15.64
N ARG A 159 -3.02 10.85 16.08
CA ARG A 159 -3.41 12.27 16.15
C ARG A 159 -2.45 13.06 17.06
N LYS A 160 -2.13 12.53 18.24
CA LYS A 160 -1.17 13.15 19.17
C LYS A 160 0.24 13.23 18.56
N LYS A 161 0.70 12.15 17.92
CA LYS A 161 1.99 12.11 17.23
C LYS A 161 2.06 13.12 16.08
N TYR A 162 0.99 13.26 15.30
CA TYR A 162 0.90 14.22 14.19
C TYR A 162 1.03 15.68 14.66
N SER A 163 0.41 16.02 15.78
CA SER A 163 0.50 17.37 16.36
C SER A 163 1.85 17.66 17.05
N GLY A 164 2.62 16.61 17.39
CA GLY A 164 3.90 16.73 18.07
C GLY A 164 5.05 17.19 17.16
N VAL A 165 6.05 17.84 17.74
CA VAL A 165 7.28 18.22 17.03
C VAL A 165 8.24 17.03 17.03
N GLN A 166 8.40 16.38 15.88
CA GLN A 166 9.28 15.22 15.72
C GLN A 166 10.56 15.61 14.99
N LEU A 167 11.56 16.12 15.73
CA LEU A 167 12.82 16.62 15.16
C LEU A 167 13.58 15.56 14.35
N GLY A 168 13.55 14.30 14.78
CA GLY A 168 14.19 13.18 14.06
C GLY A 168 13.53 12.88 12.71
N ALA A 169 12.19 12.85 12.69
CA ALA A 169 11.40 12.66 11.46
C ALA A 169 11.64 13.81 10.47
N LYS A 170 11.69 15.07 10.95
CA LYS A 170 12.00 16.25 10.15
C LYS A 170 13.32 16.11 9.40
N ARG A 171 14.39 15.74 10.11
CA ARG A 171 15.72 15.59 9.53
C ARG A 171 15.74 14.50 8.45
N ARG A 172 15.21 13.31 8.74
CA ARG A 172 15.25 12.18 7.81
C ARG A 172 14.38 12.39 6.57
N VAL A 173 13.19 12.98 6.73
CA VAL A 173 12.34 13.34 5.58
C VAL A 173 12.97 14.47 4.77
N GLY A 174 13.57 15.48 5.41
CA GLY A 174 14.32 16.54 4.71
C GLY A 174 15.48 16.00 3.87
N GLU A 175 16.30 15.10 4.43
CA GLU A 175 17.37 14.41 3.70
C GLU A 175 16.84 13.54 2.54
N LEU A 176 15.66 12.94 2.69
CA LEU A 176 14.99 12.20 1.62
C LEU A 176 14.53 13.13 0.49
N LEU A 177 13.86 14.23 0.81
CA LEU A 177 13.40 15.21 -0.17
C LEU A 177 14.56 15.84 -0.94
N LEU A 178 15.63 16.22 -0.25
CA LEU A 178 16.82 16.79 -0.88
C LEU A 178 17.44 15.82 -1.90
N ARG A 179 17.54 14.53 -1.54
CA ARG A 179 18.03 13.49 -2.45
C ARG A 179 17.13 13.31 -3.68
N LEU A 180 15.81 13.43 -3.51
CA LEU A 180 14.86 13.36 -4.62
C LEU A 180 15.02 14.55 -5.56
N VAL A 181 15.15 15.77 -5.03
CA VAL A 181 15.39 16.99 -5.82
C VAL A 181 16.69 16.86 -6.60
N GLN A 182 17.80 16.52 -5.94
CA GLN A 182 19.10 16.34 -6.60
C GLN A 182 19.06 15.28 -7.71
N ARG A 183 18.26 14.23 -7.55
CA ARG A 183 18.09 13.20 -8.58
C ARG A 183 17.23 13.67 -9.74
N ALA A 184 16.17 14.42 -9.46
CA ALA A 184 15.33 15.04 -10.48
C ALA A 184 16.13 16.05 -11.33
N GLU A 185 16.95 16.89 -10.69
CA GLU A 185 17.81 17.86 -11.36
C GLU A 185 18.78 17.20 -12.34
N ARG A 186 19.44 16.11 -11.94
CA ARG A 186 20.32 15.32 -12.84
C ARG A 186 19.56 14.77 -14.05
N HIS A 187 18.33 14.29 -13.86
CA HIS A 187 17.50 13.83 -14.96
C HIS A 187 17.01 14.96 -15.89
N ILE A 188 16.96 16.19 -15.42
CA ILE A 188 16.61 17.37 -16.21
C ILE A 188 17.84 17.87 -17.00
N THR A 189 19.06 17.71 -16.45
CA THR A 189 20.31 18.16 -17.09
C THR A 189 20.93 17.15 -18.05
N ASP A 190 20.57 15.86 -17.98
CA ASP A 190 20.98 14.82 -18.95
C ASP A 190 20.09 14.75 -20.21
N LYS A 191 19.37 15.84 -20.54
CA LYS A 191 18.64 16.05 -21.80
C LYS A 191 19.19 17.26 -22.54
#